data_AF-A0A661JBZ0-F1
#
_entry.id   AF-A0A661JBZ0-F1
#
_cell.length_a   1.000
_cell.length_b   1.000
_cell.length_c   1.000
_cell.angle_alpha   90.00
_cell.angle_beta   90.00
_cell.angle_gamma   90.00
#
_symmetry.space_group_name_H-M   'P 1'
#
loop_
_entity.id
_entity.type
_entity.pdbx_description
1 polymer ?
#
loop_
_entity_poly.entity_id
_entity_poly.type
_entity_poly.pdbx_seq_one_letter_code
_entity_poly.pdbx_strand_id
1 'polypeptide(L)'
;MPKFLELESKDRPSGFTFIELLMVVVIIGGIMAVIIPRAWRANIEAKYGLVRQAATELGNWGMTWAERNLENQPLEDQSGNPVSCVLSRYVNTLRGFTGEQSSFSNWAGRPRRRTLPDDCNRNPGAGTPITETVEDIMPQEKQPRNPFNGLSYLAVGNDGSTLQTGQLYLAGQLDNDGFENYYFVFYGTDSSTDYEWHAGMGSGTWNNNIPLANLRNGIFMARLQP
;
A
#
# COMPACT_ATOMS: atom_id res chain seq x y z
N MET A 1 28.77 29.49 81.25
CA MET A 1 29.08 29.42 79.80
C MET A 1 27.97 28.63 79.11
N PRO A 2 27.45 29.08 77.96
CA PRO A 2 26.10 28.76 77.50
C PRO A 2 26.02 27.43 76.74
N LYS A 3 24.87 26.76 76.88
CA LYS A 3 24.43 25.61 76.09
C LYS A 3 24.25 26.02 74.63
N PHE A 4 24.92 25.33 73.72
CA PHE A 4 24.61 25.35 72.29
C PHE A 4 23.20 24.80 72.09
N LEU A 5 22.32 25.62 71.51
CA LEU A 5 21.02 25.20 71.01
C LEU A 5 21.26 24.50 69.67
N GLU A 6 21.22 23.17 69.66
CA GLU A 6 20.92 22.40 68.46
C GLU A 6 19.51 22.77 68.00
N LEU A 7 19.43 23.53 66.91
CA LEU A 7 18.19 23.66 66.14
C LEU A 7 18.04 22.39 65.31
N GLU A 8 17.46 21.36 65.91
CA GLU A 8 16.97 20.19 65.19
C GLU A 8 15.78 20.65 64.33
N SER A 9 16.02 20.98 63.06
CA SER A 9 14.97 21.25 62.10
C SER A 9 14.25 19.94 61.79
N LYS A 10 13.19 19.69 62.55
CA LYS A 10 12.27 18.58 62.33
C LYS A 10 11.54 18.80 61.00
N ASP A 11 12.11 18.30 59.91
CA ASP A 11 11.39 18.13 58.65
C ASP A 11 10.19 17.22 58.92
N ARG A 12 9.00 17.82 58.92
CA ARG A 12 7.76 17.07 59.02
C ARG A 12 7.53 16.40 57.66
N PRO A 13 7.29 15.09 57.58
CA PRO A 13 6.87 14.49 56.31
C PRO A 13 5.52 15.11 55.95
N SER A 14 5.47 15.99 54.96
CA SER A 14 4.20 16.54 54.47
C SER A 14 3.42 15.41 53.82
N GLY A 15 2.36 14.94 54.50
CA GLY A 15 1.44 13.97 53.94
C GLY A 15 0.64 14.57 52.79
N PHE A 16 0.45 13.78 51.75
CA PHE A 16 -0.32 14.15 50.56
C PHE A 16 -1.80 14.31 50.91
N THR A 17 -2.39 15.47 50.59
CA THR A 17 -3.79 15.77 50.93
C THR A 17 -4.77 15.23 49.87
N PHE A 18 -6.02 14.97 50.26
CA PHE A 18 -7.05 14.50 49.32
C PHE A 18 -7.36 15.53 48.22
N ILE A 19 -7.29 16.82 48.55
CA ILE A 19 -7.48 17.90 47.58
C ILE A 19 -6.32 17.95 46.55
N GLU A 20 -5.08 17.69 46.97
CA GLU A 20 -3.94 17.56 46.05
C GLU A 20 -4.10 16.36 45.12
N LEU A 21 -4.55 15.21 45.64
CA LEU A 21 -4.88 14.04 44.80
C LEU A 21 -5.90 14.42 43.73
N LEU A 22 -6.97 15.08 44.14
CA LEU A 22 -8.07 15.43 43.25
C LEU A 22 -7.61 16.43 42.18
N MET A 23 -6.80 17.43 42.56
CA MET A 23 -6.21 18.38 41.63
C MET A 23 -5.29 17.71 40.60
N VAL A 24 -4.42 16.79 41.04
CA VAL A 24 -3.53 16.03 40.14
C VAL A 24 -4.33 15.18 39.16
N VAL A 25 -5.36 14.48 39.63
CA VAL A 25 -6.22 13.64 38.77
C VAL A 25 -6.98 14.50 37.75
N VAL A 26 -7.49 15.66 38.13
CA VAL A 26 -8.17 16.58 37.19
C VAL A 26 -7.22 17.09 36.12
N ILE A 27 -6.00 17.50 36.50
CA ILE A 27 -5.01 17.99 35.54
C ILE A 27 -4.57 16.86 34.59
N ILE A 28 -4.22 15.69 35.12
CA ILE A 28 -3.79 14.53 34.32
C ILE A 28 -4.94 14.07 33.40
N GLY A 29 -6.17 13.99 33.93
CA GLY A 29 -7.35 13.62 33.15
C GLY A 29 -7.63 14.59 32.01
N GLY A 30 -7.53 15.91 32.28
CA GLY A 30 -7.66 16.95 31.26
C GLY A 30 -6.59 16.85 30.16
N ILE A 31 -5.34 16.59 30.55
CA ILE A 31 -4.24 16.41 29.59
C ILE A 31 -4.45 15.14 28.75
N MET A 32 -4.77 14.00 29.37
CA MET A 32 -4.99 12.73 28.67
C MET A 32 -6.16 12.81 27.67
N ALA A 33 -7.24 13.50 28.04
CA ALA A 33 -8.40 13.69 27.17
C ALA A 33 -8.04 14.39 25.85
N VAL A 34 -7.01 15.24 25.85
CA VAL A 34 -6.54 15.94 24.65
C VAL A 34 -5.47 15.13 23.91
N ILE A 35 -4.56 14.47 24.62
CA ILE A 35 -3.43 13.75 24.01
C ILE A 35 -3.88 12.49 23.28
N ILE A 36 -4.75 11.68 23.88
CA ILE A 36 -5.11 10.36 23.33
C ILE A 36 -5.72 10.47 21.92
N PRO A 37 -6.73 11.32 21.66
CA PRO A 37 -7.30 11.44 20.31
C PRO A 37 -6.29 11.95 19.28
N ARG A 38 -5.40 12.86 19.69
CA ARG A 38 -4.35 13.40 18.81
C ARG A 38 -3.30 12.35 18.46
N ALA A 39 -2.82 11.61 19.45
CA ALA A 39 -1.86 10.53 19.25
C ALA A 39 -2.43 9.44 18.33
N TRP A 40 -3.72 9.12 18.47
CA TRP A 40 -4.36 8.13 17.62
C TRP A 40 -4.46 8.59 16.16
N ARG A 41 -4.88 9.84 15.91
CA ARG A 41 -4.90 10.42 14.55
C ARG A 41 -3.50 10.46 13.92
N ALA A 42 -2.51 10.92 14.67
CA ALA A 42 -1.13 10.96 14.22
C ALA A 42 -0.58 9.57 13.87
N ASN A 43 -0.96 8.54 14.64
CA ASN A 43 -0.59 7.16 14.35
C ASN A 43 -1.19 6.68 13.01
N ILE A 44 -2.49 6.93 12.79
CA ILE A 44 -3.16 6.58 11.52
C ILE A 44 -2.50 7.30 10.34
N GLU A 45 -2.22 8.60 10.46
CA GLU A 45 -1.54 9.37 9.42
C GLU A 45 -0.12 8.85 9.12
N ALA A 46 0.64 8.51 10.17
CA ALA A 46 1.97 7.91 10.01
C ALA A 46 1.89 6.56 9.25
N LYS A 47 0.89 5.73 9.55
CA LYS A 47 0.65 4.48 8.81
C LYS A 47 0.34 4.75 7.34
N TYR A 48 -0.47 5.75 7.00
CA TYR A 48 -0.67 6.12 5.58
C TYR A 48 0.59 6.61 4.89
N GLY A 49 1.51 7.26 5.63
CA GLY A 49 2.85 7.58 5.11
C GLY A 49 3.60 6.31 4.68
N LEU A 50 3.58 5.27 5.52
CA LEU A 50 4.19 3.97 5.22
C LEU A 50 3.52 3.25 4.04
N VAL A 51 2.18 3.33 3.90
CA VAL A 51 1.47 2.78 2.72
C VAL A 51 1.97 3.42 1.42
N ARG A 52 2.14 4.75 1.40
CA ARG A 52 2.66 5.47 0.21
C ARG A 52 4.10 5.09 -0.12
N GLN A 53 4.93 4.89 0.91
CA GLN A 53 6.30 4.42 0.73
C GLN A 53 6.31 3.00 0.13
N ALA A 54 5.50 2.08 0.68
CA ALA A 54 5.37 0.73 0.17
C ALA A 54 4.88 0.69 -1.29
N ALA A 55 3.92 1.56 -1.65
CA ALA A 55 3.44 1.69 -3.02
C ALA A 55 4.55 2.13 -3.99
N THR A 56 5.41 3.07 -3.56
CA THR A 56 6.56 3.52 -4.38
C THR A 56 7.55 2.38 -4.59
N GLU A 57 7.84 1.62 -3.54
CA GLU A 57 8.73 0.45 -3.62
C GLU A 57 8.15 -0.64 -4.53
N LEU A 58 6.87 -0.99 -4.36
CA LEU A 58 6.17 -1.93 -5.23
C LEU A 58 6.11 -1.45 -6.68
N GLY A 59 5.95 -0.14 -6.91
CA GLY A 59 6.01 0.45 -8.25
C GLY A 59 7.36 0.20 -8.93
N ASN A 60 8.47 0.40 -8.21
CA ASN A 60 9.81 0.11 -8.74
C ASN A 60 10.00 -1.37 -9.07
N TRP A 61 9.52 -2.26 -8.20
CA TRP A 61 9.58 -3.71 -8.44
C TRP A 61 8.66 -4.17 -9.57
N GLY A 62 7.47 -3.60 -9.68
CA GLY A 62 6.56 -3.85 -10.80
C GLY A 62 7.16 -3.43 -12.14
N MET A 63 7.86 -2.30 -12.20
CA MET A 63 8.59 -1.86 -13.39
C MET A 63 9.78 -2.78 -13.70
N THR A 64 10.58 -3.10 -12.69
CA THR A 64 11.72 -4.04 -12.84
C THR A 64 11.23 -5.39 -13.37
N TRP A 65 10.11 -5.89 -12.87
CA TRP A 65 9.48 -7.11 -13.35
C TRP A 65 9.06 -7.00 -14.81
N ALA A 66 8.42 -5.90 -15.20
CA ALA A 66 7.95 -5.69 -16.56
C ALA A 66 9.12 -5.58 -17.56
N GLU A 67 10.19 -4.87 -17.18
CA GLU A 67 11.42 -4.76 -17.96
C GLU A 67 12.11 -6.11 -18.12
N ARG A 68 12.24 -6.89 -17.04
CA ARG A 68 12.81 -8.25 -17.11
C ARG A 68 12.03 -9.17 -18.04
N ASN A 69 10.70 -9.11 -18.02
CA ASN A 69 9.88 -9.93 -18.90
C ASN A 69 10.00 -9.48 -20.36
N LEU A 70 10.15 -8.17 -20.61
CA LEU A 70 10.40 -7.63 -21.95
C LEU A 70 11.78 -8.04 -22.48
N GLU A 71 12.82 -7.99 -21.66
CA GLU A 71 14.18 -8.40 -22.02
C GLU A 71 14.29 -9.91 -22.28
N ASN A 72 13.57 -10.71 -21.50
CA ASN A 72 13.55 -12.17 -21.63
C ASN A 72 12.45 -12.68 -22.58
N GLN A 73 11.84 -11.79 -23.36
CA GLN A 73 10.78 -12.17 -24.29
C GLN A 73 11.33 -13.15 -25.36
N PRO A 74 10.74 -14.35 -25.53
CA PRO A 74 11.08 -15.25 -26.61
C PRO A 74 10.83 -14.60 -27.98
N LEU A 75 11.61 -15.02 -28.97
CA LEU A 75 11.47 -14.57 -30.35
C LEU A 75 10.15 -15.02 -31.00
N GLU A 76 9.65 -16.18 -30.57
CA GLU A 76 8.42 -16.80 -31.09
C GLU A 76 7.54 -17.29 -29.94
N ASP A 77 6.22 -17.24 -30.14
CA ASP A 77 5.25 -17.82 -29.23
C ASP A 77 5.21 -19.36 -29.35
N GLN A 78 4.42 -20.00 -28.50
CA GLN A 78 4.25 -21.46 -28.53
C GLN A 78 3.62 -22.00 -29.83
N SER A 79 3.10 -21.13 -30.69
CA SER A 79 2.54 -21.43 -32.02
C SER A 79 3.50 -21.06 -33.17
N GLY A 80 4.72 -20.60 -32.88
CA GLY A 80 5.71 -20.19 -33.87
C GLY A 80 5.49 -18.80 -34.48
N ASN A 81 4.62 -17.97 -33.90
CA ASN A 81 4.45 -16.59 -34.36
C ASN A 81 5.44 -15.65 -33.67
N PRO A 82 6.00 -14.65 -34.36
CA PRO A 82 6.86 -13.66 -33.74
C PRO A 82 6.17 -12.93 -32.59
N VAL A 83 6.82 -12.91 -31.42
CA VAL A 83 6.33 -12.14 -30.27
C VAL A 83 6.79 -10.69 -30.40
N SER A 84 5.85 -9.75 -30.30
CA SER A 84 6.13 -8.31 -30.36
C SER A 84 5.47 -7.55 -29.20
N CYS A 85 5.62 -8.05 -27.97
CA CYS A 85 5.12 -7.31 -26.83
C CYS A 85 5.95 -6.06 -26.51
N VAL A 86 5.33 -5.13 -25.78
CA VAL A 86 5.92 -3.86 -25.35
C VAL A 86 5.73 -3.67 -23.85
N LEU A 87 6.53 -2.80 -23.24
CA LEU A 87 6.55 -2.59 -21.79
C LEU A 87 5.17 -2.26 -21.19
N SER A 88 4.38 -1.41 -21.85
CA SER A 88 3.04 -1.02 -21.40
C SER A 88 2.10 -2.22 -21.24
N ARG A 89 2.19 -3.19 -22.14
CA ARG A 89 1.38 -4.40 -22.12
C ARG A 89 1.78 -5.34 -20.97
N TYR A 90 3.05 -5.36 -20.56
CA TYR A 90 3.46 -6.05 -19.33
C TYR A 90 2.93 -5.33 -18.10
N VAL A 91 3.12 -4.01 -18.00
CA VAL A 91 2.63 -3.24 -16.84
C VAL A 91 1.10 -3.30 -16.71
N ASN A 92 0.36 -3.35 -17.83
CA ASN A 92 -1.09 -3.54 -17.82
C ASN A 92 -1.53 -4.82 -17.09
N THR A 93 -0.72 -5.88 -17.15
CA THR A 93 -1.02 -7.14 -16.44
C THR A 93 -0.88 -7.05 -14.92
N LEU A 94 -0.24 -5.99 -14.42
CA LEU A 94 -0.16 -5.68 -12.99
C LEU A 94 -1.37 -4.89 -12.49
N ARG A 95 -2.33 -4.53 -13.33
CA ARG A 95 -3.56 -3.89 -12.82
C ARG A 95 -4.31 -4.85 -11.89
N GLY A 96 -4.66 -4.38 -10.70
CA GLY A 96 -5.30 -5.21 -9.68
C GLY A 96 -4.69 -5.04 -8.28
N PHE A 97 -5.19 -5.84 -7.34
CA PHE A 97 -4.66 -5.91 -5.99
C PHE A 97 -3.29 -6.60 -5.97
N THR A 98 -2.39 -6.09 -5.13
CA THR A 98 -1.02 -6.59 -5.03
C THR A 98 -0.92 -7.97 -4.39
N GLY A 99 -1.86 -8.33 -3.51
CA GLY A 99 -1.87 -9.63 -2.83
C GLY A 99 -2.64 -10.72 -3.56
N GLU A 100 -3.23 -10.43 -4.72
CA GLU A 100 -4.04 -11.35 -5.51
C GLU A 100 -3.21 -12.56 -5.97
N GLN A 101 -3.58 -13.76 -5.51
CA GLN A 101 -2.85 -15.02 -5.77
C GLN A 101 -3.34 -15.80 -7.00
N SER A 102 -4.27 -15.24 -7.77
CA SER A 102 -4.87 -15.93 -8.92
C SER A 102 -4.08 -15.73 -10.20
N SER A 103 -4.38 -16.56 -11.20
CA SER A 103 -3.86 -16.44 -12.57
C SER A 103 -4.39 -15.23 -13.34
N PHE A 104 -4.86 -14.19 -12.64
CA PHE A 104 -5.29 -12.89 -13.18
C PHE A 104 -4.38 -11.75 -12.72
N SER A 105 -3.46 -11.98 -11.78
CA SER A 105 -2.48 -10.99 -11.33
C SER A 105 -1.07 -11.48 -11.60
N ASN A 106 -0.15 -10.56 -11.83
CA ASN A 106 1.27 -10.84 -11.88
C ASN A 106 2.03 -10.29 -10.66
N TRP A 107 1.31 -9.75 -9.67
CA TRP A 107 1.94 -9.29 -8.44
C TRP A 107 2.45 -10.44 -7.58
N ALA A 108 1.65 -11.48 -7.38
CA ALA A 108 1.92 -12.52 -6.40
C ALA A 108 1.32 -13.88 -6.79
N GLY A 109 1.79 -14.93 -6.11
CA GLY A 109 1.24 -16.27 -6.25
C GLY A 109 1.61 -16.95 -7.57
N ARG A 110 0.65 -17.06 -8.49
CA ARG A 110 0.86 -17.77 -9.76
C ARG A 110 0.82 -16.79 -10.92
N PRO A 111 1.83 -16.81 -11.81
CA PRO A 111 1.83 -15.96 -13.00
C PRO A 111 0.53 -16.07 -13.77
N ARG A 112 0.06 -14.92 -14.26
CA ARG A 112 -1.16 -14.77 -15.02
C ARG A 112 -1.10 -15.64 -16.28
N ARG A 113 -2.06 -16.57 -16.40
CA ARG A 113 -2.21 -17.46 -17.57
C ARG A 113 -3.40 -17.11 -18.46
N ARG A 114 -4.26 -16.19 -18.02
CA ARG A 114 -5.43 -15.75 -18.81
C ARG A 114 -5.03 -14.62 -19.75
N THR A 115 -5.38 -14.81 -21.01
CA THR A 115 -5.30 -13.82 -22.09
C THR A 115 -6.39 -12.77 -21.96
N LEU A 116 -6.03 -11.50 -21.84
CA LEU A 116 -6.88 -10.40 -22.30
C LEU A 116 -6.42 -9.97 -23.70
N PRO A 117 -7.31 -9.35 -24.51
CA PRO A 117 -6.99 -8.88 -25.86
C PRO A 117 -5.75 -7.97 -25.96
N ASP A 118 -5.43 -7.34 -24.83
CA ASP A 118 -4.48 -6.24 -24.67
C ASP A 118 -3.25 -6.58 -23.80
N ASP A 119 -3.05 -7.84 -23.40
CA ASP A 119 -1.90 -8.25 -22.59
C ASP A 119 -0.83 -8.96 -23.43
N CYS A 120 0.41 -9.01 -22.96
CA CYS A 120 1.52 -9.78 -23.58
C CYS A 120 1.29 -11.30 -23.68
N ASN A 121 0.15 -11.77 -23.19
CA ASN A 121 -0.21 -13.17 -23.10
C ASN A 121 -1.29 -13.50 -24.14
N ARG A 122 -1.06 -13.12 -25.40
CA ARG A 122 -2.05 -13.12 -26.49
C ARG A 122 -2.40 -14.51 -27.05
N ASN A 123 -2.55 -15.53 -26.19
CA ASN A 123 -3.43 -16.70 -26.33
C ASN A 123 -3.12 -17.68 -25.20
N PRO A 124 -4.12 -18.42 -24.66
CA PRO A 124 -3.85 -19.62 -23.89
C PRO A 124 -3.27 -20.66 -24.86
N GLY A 125 -1.94 -20.66 -25.02
CA GLY A 125 -1.20 -21.51 -25.97
C GLY A 125 -0.41 -20.78 -27.08
N ALA A 126 -0.38 -19.44 -27.09
CA ALA A 126 0.45 -18.65 -28.01
C ALA A 126 0.89 -17.30 -27.40
N GLY A 127 0.88 -17.18 -26.08
CA GLY A 127 1.39 -16.00 -25.37
C GLY A 127 2.88 -16.12 -25.05
N THR A 128 3.51 -14.97 -24.83
CA THR A 128 4.80 -14.89 -24.14
C THR A 128 4.61 -15.47 -22.73
N PRO A 129 5.23 -16.61 -22.38
CA PRO A 129 5.00 -17.20 -21.08
C PRO A 129 5.62 -16.29 -20.01
N ILE A 130 4.77 -15.62 -19.25
CA ILE A 130 5.16 -14.98 -17.99
C ILE A 130 5.40 -16.12 -17.00
N THR A 131 6.66 -16.28 -16.57
CA THR A 131 7.08 -17.40 -15.71
C THR A 131 7.26 -17.01 -14.26
N GLU A 132 7.38 -15.72 -13.97
CA GLU A 132 7.65 -15.17 -12.65
C GLU A 132 6.65 -14.05 -12.36
N THR A 133 6.28 -13.87 -11.10
CA THR A 133 5.51 -12.75 -10.56
C THR A 133 6.44 -11.67 -9.99
N VAL A 134 5.89 -10.53 -9.58
CA VAL A 134 6.65 -9.51 -8.85
C VAL A 134 7.16 -10.07 -7.51
N GLU A 135 6.37 -10.92 -6.84
CA GLU A 135 6.76 -11.63 -5.63
C GLU A 135 7.98 -12.52 -5.84
N ASP A 136 8.07 -13.23 -6.96
CA ASP A 136 9.17 -14.15 -7.25
C ASP A 136 10.51 -13.43 -7.42
N ILE A 137 10.50 -12.22 -7.99
CA ILE A 137 11.72 -11.44 -8.23
C ILE A 137 12.14 -10.57 -7.05
N MET A 138 11.25 -10.37 -6.07
CA MET A 138 11.47 -9.52 -4.92
C MET A 138 12.08 -10.33 -3.77
N PRO A 139 13.24 -9.93 -3.22
CA PRO A 139 13.80 -10.58 -2.04
C PRO A 139 12.80 -10.53 -0.87
N GLN A 140 12.62 -11.65 -0.15
CA GLN A 140 11.60 -11.76 0.90
C GLN A 140 11.78 -10.72 2.01
N GLU A 141 13.03 -10.36 2.34
CA GLU A 141 13.36 -9.34 3.33
C GLU A 141 13.02 -7.91 2.89
N LYS A 142 12.80 -7.69 1.59
CA LYS A 142 12.41 -6.40 1.01
C LYS A 142 10.91 -6.30 0.74
N GLN A 143 10.13 -7.36 0.99
CA GLN A 143 8.69 -7.28 0.77
C GLN A 143 8.04 -6.30 1.76
N PRO A 144 7.44 -5.19 1.27
CA PRO A 144 6.85 -4.21 2.15
C PRO A 144 5.58 -4.79 2.81
N ARG A 145 5.33 -4.32 4.03
CA ARG A 145 4.18 -4.77 4.83
C ARG A 145 3.14 -3.69 4.95
N ASN A 146 1.87 -4.09 4.92
CA ASN A 146 0.77 -3.19 5.21
C ASN A 146 0.80 -2.83 6.72
N PRO A 147 0.94 -1.55 7.08
CA PRO A 147 1.08 -1.11 8.48
C PRO A 147 -0.21 -1.23 9.31
N PHE A 148 -1.35 -1.52 8.69
CA PHE A 148 -2.63 -1.72 9.37
C PHE A 148 -2.87 -3.16 9.80
N ASN A 149 -2.43 -4.15 9.01
CA ASN A 149 -2.63 -5.58 9.30
C ASN A 149 -1.32 -6.37 9.53
N GLY A 150 -0.15 -5.78 9.25
CA GLY A 150 1.18 -6.37 9.45
C GLY A 150 1.61 -7.42 8.41
N LEU A 151 0.74 -7.73 7.44
CA LEU A 151 1.01 -8.72 6.39
C LEU A 151 1.80 -8.10 5.23
N SER A 152 2.52 -8.94 4.48
CA SER A 152 3.12 -8.51 3.20
C SER A 152 2.03 -8.01 2.24
N TYR A 153 2.33 -6.97 1.47
CA TYR A 153 1.44 -6.49 0.42
C TYR A 153 1.20 -7.53 -0.70
N LEU A 154 2.06 -8.54 -0.80
CA LEU A 154 1.97 -9.62 -1.77
C LEU A 154 1.28 -10.87 -1.20
N ALA A 155 0.79 -10.83 0.05
CA ALA A 155 0.11 -11.97 0.67
C ALA A 155 -1.42 -11.94 0.46
N VAL A 156 -2.06 -13.12 0.58
CA VAL A 156 -3.53 -13.32 0.48
C VAL A 156 -4.34 -12.33 1.31
N GLY A 157 -3.87 -11.93 2.50
CA GLY A 157 -4.59 -10.96 3.33
C GLY A 157 -4.72 -9.55 2.73
N ASN A 158 -4.09 -9.29 1.59
CA ASN A 158 -4.16 -8.07 0.80
C ASN A 158 -4.59 -8.36 -0.66
N ASP A 159 -5.38 -9.42 -0.90
CA ASP A 159 -5.85 -9.86 -2.22
C ASP A 159 -7.08 -9.13 -2.76
N GLY A 160 -7.86 -8.47 -1.91
CA GLY A 160 -9.04 -7.69 -2.29
C GLY A 160 -10.35 -8.42 -2.03
N SER A 161 -10.28 -9.64 -1.51
CA SER A 161 -11.45 -10.42 -1.07
C SER A 161 -12.15 -9.81 0.14
N THR A 162 -11.41 -9.06 0.96
CA THR A 162 -11.93 -8.32 2.12
C THR A 162 -11.41 -6.90 2.11
N LEU A 163 -12.24 -5.96 2.57
CA LEU A 163 -11.84 -4.57 2.69
C LEU A 163 -10.85 -4.42 3.84
N GLN A 164 -9.59 -4.13 3.51
CA GLN A 164 -8.51 -3.94 4.47
C GLN A 164 -7.89 -2.55 4.32
N THR A 165 -7.86 -1.77 5.40
CA THR A 165 -7.22 -0.45 5.36
C THR A 165 -5.75 -0.55 4.93
N GLY A 166 -5.32 0.38 4.10
CA GLY A 166 -3.96 0.49 3.60
C GLY A 166 -3.61 -0.53 2.51
N GLN A 167 -4.53 -1.42 2.13
CA GLN A 167 -4.33 -2.36 1.04
C GLN A 167 -4.22 -1.64 -0.30
N LEU A 168 -3.30 -2.11 -1.16
CA LEU A 168 -2.97 -1.46 -2.43
C LEU A 168 -3.65 -2.12 -3.63
N TYR A 169 -4.09 -1.28 -4.56
CA TYR A 169 -4.59 -1.64 -5.87
C TYR A 169 -3.90 -0.79 -6.94
N LEU A 170 -3.33 -1.41 -7.97
CA LEU A 170 -2.79 -0.70 -9.12
C LEU A 170 -3.93 -0.44 -10.13
N ALA A 171 -4.28 0.83 -10.29
CA ALA A 171 -5.24 1.28 -11.29
C ALA A 171 -4.53 1.87 -12.51
N GLY A 172 -5.10 1.63 -13.69
CA GLY A 172 -4.63 2.14 -14.98
C GLY A 172 -5.71 3.00 -15.64
N GLN A 173 -5.31 4.12 -16.25
CA GLN A 173 -6.21 5.00 -16.98
C GLN A 173 -5.51 5.66 -18.18
N LEU A 174 -6.19 5.71 -19.33
CA LEU A 174 -5.68 6.38 -20.52
C LEU A 174 -5.82 7.91 -20.36
N ASP A 175 -4.81 8.67 -20.77
CA ASP A 175 -4.91 10.12 -20.92
C ASP A 175 -5.32 10.53 -22.34
N ASN A 176 -5.59 11.82 -22.51
CA ASN A 176 -6.01 12.40 -23.79
C ASN A 176 -4.90 12.34 -24.86
N ASP A 177 -3.64 12.17 -24.46
CA ASP A 177 -2.49 12.06 -25.36
C ASP A 177 -2.24 10.60 -25.77
N GLY A 178 -3.08 9.66 -25.30
CA GLY A 178 -2.98 8.24 -25.62
C GLY A 178 -1.99 7.45 -24.76
N PHE A 179 -1.51 8.00 -23.64
CA PHE A 179 -0.67 7.27 -22.70
C PHE A 179 -1.52 6.60 -21.62
N GLU A 180 -1.19 5.35 -21.28
CA GLU A 180 -1.74 4.69 -20.10
C GLU A 180 -0.95 5.10 -18.87
N ASN A 181 -1.66 5.59 -17.86
CA ASN A 181 -1.10 6.04 -16.60
C ASN A 181 -1.49 5.07 -15.49
N TYR A 182 -0.50 4.66 -14.69
CA TYR A 182 -0.67 3.70 -13.61
C TYR A 182 -0.37 4.35 -12.27
N TYR A 183 -1.32 4.25 -11.35
CA TYR A 183 -1.19 4.74 -9.99
C TYR A 183 -1.70 3.69 -9.00
N PHE A 184 -1.03 3.59 -7.86
CA PHE A 184 -1.58 2.88 -6.73
C PHE A 184 -2.60 3.73 -6.00
N VAL A 185 -3.74 3.11 -5.71
CA VAL A 185 -4.75 3.60 -4.77
C VAL A 185 -4.84 2.63 -3.60
N PHE A 186 -5.35 3.09 -2.47
CA PHE A 186 -5.50 2.25 -1.29
C PHE A 186 -6.74 2.59 -0.47
N TYR A 187 -7.20 1.63 0.33
CA TYR A 187 -8.33 1.84 1.24
C TYR A 187 -7.94 2.67 2.47
N GLY A 188 -8.82 3.60 2.85
CA GLY A 188 -8.76 4.35 4.09
C GLY A 188 -9.34 3.59 5.27
N THR A 189 -9.33 4.20 6.45
CA THR A 189 -10.07 3.73 7.64
C THR A 189 -11.55 4.08 7.52
N ASP A 190 -11.86 5.01 6.63
CA ASP A 190 -13.17 5.52 6.27
C ASP A 190 -13.76 4.84 5.03
N SER A 191 -13.00 4.00 4.33
CA SER A 191 -13.50 3.21 3.21
C SER A 191 -14.57 2.24 3.70
N SER A 192 -15.78 2.38 3.16
CA SER A 192 -16.94 1.57 3.55
C SER A 192 -17.32 0.53 2.50
N THR A 193 -16.79 0.68 1.29
CA THR A 193 -16.99 -0.24 0.15
C THR A 193 -15.67 -0.52 -0.55
N ASP A 194 -15.62 -1.62 -1.31
CA ASP A 194 -14.47 -2.06 -2.12
C ASP A 194 -14.15 -1.13 -3.30
N TYR A 195 -14.83 0.00 -3.40
CA TYR A 195 -14.68 0.98 -4.48
C TYR A 195 -14.44 2.38 -3.97
N GLU A 196 -14.26 2.60 -2.66
CA GLU A 196 -13.98 3.91 -2.08
C GLU A 196 -12.51 4.01 -1.70
N TRP A 197 -11.74 4.75 -2.48
CA TRP A 197 -10.32 4.93 -2.27
C TRP A 197 -10.02 6.12 -1.35
N HIS A 198 -8.94 6.02 -0.59
CA HIS A 198 -8.56 7.01 0.41
C HIS A 198 -8.38 8.42 -0.16
N ALA A 199 -8.78 9.43 0.62
CA ALA A 199 -8.42 10.84 0.42
C ALA A 199 -8.61 11.39 -1.01
N GLY A 200 -9.76 11.10 -1.63
CA GLY A 200 -10.10 11.66 -2.93
C GLY A 200 -9.41 10.97 -4.12
N MET A 201 -8.79 9.80 -3.91
CA MET A 201 -8.33 8.90 -4.98
C MET A 201 -9.47 8.38 -5.86
N GLY A 202 -10.71 8.73 -5.53
CA GLY A 202 -11.92 8.52 -6.33
C GLY A 202 -12.71 7.33 -5.83
N SER A 203 -13.76 7.01 -6.59
CA SER A 203 -14.47 5.76 -6.43
C SER A 203 -14.65 5.06 -7.77
N GLY A 204 -14.57 3.73 -7.78
CA GLY A 204 -14.68 2.95 -9.01
C GLY A 204 -14.44 1.46 -8.80
N THR A 205 -15.10 0.64 -9.62
CA THR A 205 -14.98 -0.83 -9.59
C THR A 205 -13.82 -1.39 -10.40
N TRP A 206 -13.57 -2.69 -10.27
CA TRP A 206 -12.50 -3.48 -10.92
C TRP A 206 -12.29 -3.14 -12.41
N ASN A 207 -13.29 -2.61 -13.13
CA ASN A 207 -13.16 -2.21 -14.54
C ASN A 207 -13.72 -0.80 -14.86
N ASN A 208 -14.05 0.01 -13.85
CA ASN A 208 -14.63 1.33 -14.07
C ASN A 208 -13.59 2.42 -13.82
N ASN A 209 -13.27 3.11 -14.91
CA ASN A 209 -12.48 4.32 -15.05
C ASN A 209 -12.57 5.27 -13.84
N ILE A 210 -11.72 5.05 -12.82
CA ILE A 210 -11.40 6.12 -11.87
C ILE A 210 -10.97 7.31 -12.74
N PRO A 211 -11.64 8.46 -12.65
CA PRO A 211 -11.29 9.60 -13.48
C PRO A 211 -9.80 9.91 -13.28
N LEU A 212 -9.07 10.17 -14.37
CA LEU A 212 -7.62 10.39 -14.28
C LEU A 212 -7.26 11.50 -13.26
N ALA A 213 -8.13 12.51 -13.12
CA ALA A 213 -7.98 13.57 -12.12
C ALA A 213 -7.96 13.05 -10.67
N ASN A 214 -8.82 12.08 -10.35
CA ASN A 214 -8.86 11.45 -9.03
C ASN A 214 -7.70 10.46 -8.86
N LEU A 215 -7.40 9.70 -9.90
CA LEU A 215 -6.32 8.71 -9.88
C LEU A 215 -4.96 9.35 -9.59
N ARG A 216 -4.74 10.59 -10.05
CA ARG A 216 -3.55 11.40 -9.76
C ARG A 216 -3.34 11.72 -8.28
N ASN A 217 -4.35 11.56 -7.42
CA ASN A 217 -4.19 11.66 -5.97
C ASN A 217 -3.56 10.39 -5.36
N GLY A 218 -3.45 9.31 -6.14
CA GLY A 218 -2.74 8.09 -5.80
C GLY A 218 -1.22 8.22 -5.90
N ILE A 219 -0.52 7.10 -5.78
CA ILE A 219 0.94 7.03 -5.89
C ILE A 219 1.30 6.65 -7.33
N PHE A 220 1.96 7.54 -8.04
CA PHE A 220 2.39 7.32 -9.42
C PHE A 220 3.36 6.14 -9.51
N MET A 221 3.13 5.24 -10.48
CA MET A 221 4.06 4.19 -10.85
C MET A 221 4.68 4.48 -12.22
N ALA A 222 3.84 4.66 -13.25
CA ALA A 222 4.32 4.81 -14.63
C ALA A 222 3.31 5.54 -15.53
N ARG A 223 3.82 6.11 -16.62
CA ARG A 223 3.06 6.62 -17.76
C ARG A 223 3.71 6.06 -19.03
N LEU A 224 3.00 5.19 -19.73
CA LEU A 224 3.56 4.40 -20.84
C LEU A 224 2.68 4.53 -22.08
N GLN A 225 3.30 4.42 -23.25
CA GLN A 225 2.58 4.39 -24.52
C GLN A 225 2.10 2.95 -24.80
N PRO A 226 0.81 2.72 -25.12
CA PRO A 226 0.23 1.39 -25.36
C PRO A 226 0.77 0.62 -26.57
#